data_AF-A0A0K2U8Q2-F1
#
_entry.id   AF-A0A0K2U8Q2-F1
#
_cell.length_a   1.000
_cell.length_b   1.000
_cell.length_c   1.000
_cell.angle_alpha   90.00
_cell.angle_beta   90.00
_cell.angle_gamma   90.00
#
_symmetry.space_group_name_H-M   'P 1'
#
loop_
_entity.id
_entity.type
_entity.pdbx_description
1 polymer ?
#
loop_
_entity_poly.entity_id
_entity_poly.type
_entity_poly.pdbx_seq_one_letter_code
_entity_poly.pdbx_strand_id
1 'polypeptide(L)'
;MKGIIQISIVSALILGVFGGFENVCKNTMPTCIRDEVRCLDPAYYFQCSKACGCTGSCLDPNPGCLDSSTICIEKDERRRCPRFCGVCEGCNNLVHDDICRKNLHRCNEYNVKYLCAQTCGKCSQSCRNKLASDDACDRFNQFGYCFSTSPYSSIMRDVCYASCSSRCRISHIP
;
A
#
# COMPACT_ATOMS: atom_id res chain seq x y z
N MET A 1 -27.93 58.67 -0.45
CA MET A 1 -27.88 57.21 -0.71
C MET A 1 -26.42 56.84 -0.87
N LYS A 2 -25.80 56.23 0.15
CA LYS A 2 -25.37 54.80 0.18
C LYS A 2 -24.62 54.42 -1.11
N GLY A 3 -23.35 54.05 -1.12
CA GLY A 3 -22.42 53.65 -0.06
C GLY A 3 -21.25 52.93 -0.76
N ILE A 4 -20.07 53.11 -0.19
CA ILE A 4 -18.75 52.78 -0.72
C ILE A 4 -18.49 51.26 -0.78
N ILE A 5 -17.76 50.87 -1.83
CA ILE A 5 -16.82 49.74 -2.01
C ILE A 5 -16.67 48.77 -0.82
N GLN A 6 -16.90 47.48 -1.06
CA GLN A 6 -16.15 46.39 -0.42
C GLN A 6 -15.70 45.35 -1.46
N ILE A 7 -14.37 45.30 -1.60
CA ILE A 7 -13.59 44.26 -2.27
C ILE A 7 -13.34 43.13 -1.27
N SER A 8 -13.22 41.90 -1.77
CA SER A 8 -12.69 40.69 -1.13
C SER A 8 -13.75 39.87 -0.37
N ILE A 9 -13.84 38.54 -0.48
CA ILE A 9 -12.77 37.59 -0.17
C ILE A 9 -13.07 36.26 -0.91
N VAL A 10 -12.12 35.86 -1.74
CA VAL A 10 -11.51 34.52 -1.78
C VAL A 10 -12.49 33.34 -1.64
N SER A 11 -13.00 32.85 -2.77
CA SER A 11 -13.36 31.42 -2.87
C SER A 11 -12.05 30.62 -2.92
N ALA A 12 -11.51 30.38 -1.73
CA ALA A 12 -10.34 29.55 -1.51
C ALA A 12 -10.66 28.14 -1.96
N LEU A 13 -9.86 27.65 -2.92
CA LEU A 13 -9.11 26.41 -2.75
C LEU A 13 -9.93 25.25 -2.17
N ILE A 14 -10.72 24.59 -3.02
CA ILE A 14 -10.75 23.13 -2.98
C ILE A 14 -9.64 22.65 -3.93
N LEU A 15 -8.40 23.09 -3.67
CA LEU A 15 -7.27 22.20 -3.89
C LEU A 15 -7.43 21.13 -2.82
N GLY A 16 -8.17 20.07 -3.17
CA GLY A 16 -8.00 18.81 -2.51
C GLY A 16 -6.55 18.40 -2.71
N VAL A 17 -5.68 18.82 -1.79
CA VAL A 17 -4.35 18.25 -1.59
C VAL A 17 -4.58 16.88 -0.95
N PHE A 18 -5.24 15.99 -1.68
CA PHE A 18 -4.93 14.59 -1.55
C PHE A 18 -3.68 14.45 -2.39
N GLY A 19 -2.52 14.40 -1.72
CA GLY A 19 -1.29 13.94 -2.33
C GLY A 19 -1.53 12.53 -2.85
N GLY A 20 -2.10 12.44 -4.05
CA GLY A 20 -2.23 11.20 -4.78
C GLY A 20 -0.82 10.74 -5.09
N PHE A 21 -0.55 9.47 -4.83
CA PHE A 21 0.66 8.86 -5.33
C PHE A 21 0.59 8.92 -6.86
N GLU A 22 1.55 9.56 -7.52
CA GLU A 22 1.57 9.79 -8.98
C GLU A 22 1.78 8.50 -9.80
N ASN A 23 1.67 7.34 -9.16
CA ASN A 23 1.80 6.05 -9.80
C ASN A 23 0.47 5.70 -10.47
N VAL A 24 0.50 5.61 -11.80
CA VAL A 24 -0.66 5.27 -12.62
C VAL A 24 -0.49 3.90 -13.28
N CYS A 25 -1.59 3.17 -13.41
CA CYS A 25 -1.61 1.91 -14.16
C CYS A 25 -1.22 2.15 -15.62
N LYS A 26 -0.08 1.61 -16.05
CA LYS A 26 0.41 1.75 -17.43
C LYS A 26 1.20 0.53 -17.87
N ASN A 27 1.19 0.30 -19.18
CA ASN A 27 2.13 -0.59 -19.83
C ASN A 27 3.31 0.26 -20.33
N THR A 28 4.53 -0.09 -19.94
CA THR A 28 5.75 0.54 -20.43
C THR A 28 6.41 -0.29 -21.53
N MET A 29 5.96 -1.53 -21.74
CA MET A 29 6.39 -2.39 -22.83
C MET A 29 5.26 -2.60 -23.86
N PRO A 30 5.58 -2.70 -25.16
CA PRO A 30 4.59 -2.99 -26.19
C PRO A 30 4.10 -4.45 -26.18
N THR A 31 4.86 -5.37 -25.59
CA THR A 31 4.56 -6.81 -25.53
C THR A 31 3.78 -7.22 -24.28
N CYS A 32 3.15 -6.26 -23.61
CA CYS A 32 2.32 -6.52 -22.44
C CYS A 32 1.05 -7.27 -22.84
N ILE A 33 0.89 -8.45 -22.26
CA ILE A 33 -0.28 -9.33 -22.43
C ILE A 33 -0.79 -9.70 -21.05
N ARG A 34 -2.08 -10.02 -20.98
CA ARG A 34 -2.66 -10.62 -19.80
C ARG A 34 -2.22 -12.08 -19.74
N ASP A 35 -1.33 -12.39 -18.82
CA ASP A 35 -0.77 -13.73 -18.62
C ASP A 35 -0.81 -14.09 -17.13
N GLU A 36 -1.35 -15.26 -16.81
CA GLU A 36 -1.63 -15.67 -15.43
C GLU A 36 -0.35 -15.82 -14.59
N VAL A 37 0.75 -16.24 -15.20
CA VAL A 37 2.02 -16.49 -14.51
C VAL A 37 2.84 -15.22 -14.46
N ARG A 38 3.01 -14.55 -15.61
CA ARG A 38 3.84 -13.35 -15.72
C ARG A 38 3.24 -12.19 -14.94
N CYS A 39 1.92 -12.04 -14.89
CA CYS A 39 1.33 -10.97 -14.09
C CYS A 39 1.56 -11.12 -12.59
N LEU A 40 1.95 -12.31 -12.11
CA LEU A 40 2.37 -12.53 -10.72
C LEU A 40 3.88 -12.34 -10.50
N ASP A 41 4.68 -12.18 -11.55
CA ASP A 41 6.08 -11.75 -11.45
C ASP A 41 6.13 -10.23 -11.28
N PRO A 42 6.67 -9.69 -10.17
CA PRO A 42 6.77 -8.25 -9.96
C PRO A 42 7.47 -7.52 -11.11
N ALA A 43 8.55 -8.08 -11.65
CA ALA A 43 9.32 -7.42 -12.71
C ALA A 43 8.47 -7.19 -13.97
N TYR A 44 7.63 -8.17 -14.32
CA TYR A 44 6.67 -8.03 -15.40
C TYR A 44 5.48 -7.14 -15.02
N TYR A 45 4.89 -7.33 -13.83
CA TYR A 45 3.73 -6.56 -13.36
C TYR A 45 3.98 -5.05 -13.42
N PHE A 46 5.11 -4.56 -12.89
CA PHE A 46 5.36 -3.12 -12.88
C PHE A 46 5.58 -2.53 -14.28
N GLN A 47 5.96 -3.35 -15.26
CA GLN A 47 6.07 -2.94 -16.66
C GLN A 47 4.75 -3.09 -17.42
N CYS A 48 3.86 -3.98 -16.98
CA CYS A 48 2.64 -4.37 -17.68
C CYS A 48 1.37 -4.25 -16.82
N SER A 49 1.38 -3.34 -15.84
CA SER A 49 0.36 -3.25 -14.78
C SER A 49 -1.05 -3.11 -15.35
N LYS A 50 -1.23 -2.34 -16.42
CA LYS A 50 -2.53 -2.16 -17.08
C LYS A 50 -3.01 -3.44 -17.76
N ALA A 51 -2.14 -4.16 -18.47
CA ALA A 51 -2.48 -5.46 -19.08
C ALA A 51 -2.80 -6.53 -18.01
N CYS A 52 -2.16 -6.44 -16.85
CA CYS A 52 -2.38 -7.36 -15.74
C CYS A 52 -3.65 -7.09 -14.93
N GLY A 53 -4.31 -5.94 -15.11
CA GLY A 53 -5.61 -5.64 -14.48
C GLY A 53 -5.59 -4.53 -13.42
N CYS A 54 -4.53 -3.72 -13.36
CA CYS A 54 -4.43 -2.59 -12.45
C CYS A 54 -5.56 -1.57 -12.68
N THR A 55 -6.24 -1.17 -11.60
CA THR A 55 -7.36 -0.19 -11.61
C THR A 55 -7.29 0.88 -10.52
N GLY A 56 -6.34 0.78 -9.58
CA GLY A 56 -6.28 1.62 -8.37
C GLY A 56 -5.20 2.72 -8.42
N SER A 57 -5.22 3.60 -7.42
CA SER A 57 -4.23 4.67 -7.21
C SER A 57 -3.19 4.37 -6.11
N CYS A 58 -3.45 3.35 -5.29
CA CYS A 58 -2.52 2.87 -4.26
C CYS A 58 -1.52 1.90 -4.91
N LEU A 59 -0.52 2.47 -5.60
CA LEU A 59 0.46 1.74 -6.38
C LEU A 59 1.89 2.14 -5.99
N ASP A 60 2.78 1.17 -6.06
CA ASP A 60 4.22 1.41 -6.00
C ASP A 60 4.77 1.69 -7.42
N PRO A 61 5.87 2.45 -7.55
CA PRO A 61 6.40 2.86 -8.85
C PRO A 61 7.13 1.77 -9.62
N ASN A 62 7.74 0.80 -8.93
CA ASN A 62 8.67 -0.17 -9.52
C ASN A 62 8.89 -1.36 -8.55
N PRO A 63 9.47 -2.48 -9.03
CA PRO A 63 9.67 -3.67 -8.19
C PRO A 63 10.66 -3.45 -7.04
N GLY A 64 11.54 -2.45 -7.11
CA GLY A 64 12.49 -2.15 -6.03
C GLY A 64 11.83 -1.75 -4.71
N CYS A 65 10.56 -1.34 -4.74
CA CYS A 65 9.78 -1.17 -3.51
C CYS A 65 9.60 -2.48 -2.73
N LEU A 66 9.80 -3.63 -3.35
CA LEU A 66 9.62 -4.94 -2.72
C LEU A 66 10.91 -5.54 -2.19
N ASP A 67 12.07 -4.91 -2.44
CA ASP A 67 13.39 -5.48 -2.14
C ASP A 67 13.71 -5.50 -0.64
N SER A 68 13.31 -4.46 0.09
CA SER A 68 13.58 -4.36 1.53
C SER A 68 12.48 -3.61 2.26
N SER A 69 12.01 -4.20 3.36
CA SER A 69 11.05 -3.56 4.26
C SER A 69 11.61 -2.36 5.03
N THR A 70 12.94 -2.18 5.04
CA THR A 70 13.60 -1.02 5.67
C THR A 70 13.31 0.30 4.97
N ILE A 71 12.93 0.29 3.69
CA ILE A 71 12.57 1.51 2.94
C ILE A 71 11.36 2.23 3.57
N CYS A 72 10.55 1.51 4.35
CA CYS A 72 9.39 2.07 5.03
C CYS A 72 9.74 2.85 6.30
N ILE A 73 11.00 2.81 6.73
CA ILE A 73 11.52 3.59 7.85
C ILE A 73 11.78 5.03 7.42
N GLU A 74 12.36 5.24 6.24
CA GLU A 74 12.67 6.57 5.76
C GLU A 74 11.41 7.27 5.22
N LYS A 75 11.20 8.53 5.62
CA LYS A 75 9.95 9.25 5.33
C LYS A 75 9.67 9.38 3.83
N ASP A 76 10.69 9.69 3.05
CA ASP A 76 10.57 9.95 1.62
C ASP A 76 10.41 8.64 0.83
N GLU A 77 11.17 7.61 1.21
CA GLU A 77 11.04 6.26 0.63
C GLU A 77 9.68 5.63 0.93
N ARG A 78 9.17 5.79 2.15
CA ARG A 78 7.82 5.37 2.51
C ARG A 78 6.74 6.01 1.64
N ARG A 79 6.90 7.29 1.28
CA ARG A 79 5.97 8.00 0.37
C ARG A 79 6.12 7.53 -1.07
N ARG A 80 7.33 7.14 -1.48
CA ARG A 80 7.62 6.60 -2.79
C ARG A 80 7.03 5.21 -3.00
N CYS A 81 7.02 4.37 -1.97
CA CYS A 81 6.48 3.01 -1.98
C CYS A 81 5.23 2.88 -1.08
N PRO A 82 4.15 3.62 -1.39
CA PRO A 82 3.04 3.81 -0.46
C PRO A 82 2.24 2.55 -0.18
N ARG A 83 2.15 1.63 -1.15
CA ARG A 83 1.38 0.39 -0.98
C ARG A 83 2.20 -0.62 -0.20
N PHE A 84 3.44 -0.85 -0.61
CA PHE A 84 4.35 -1.76 0.10
C PHE A 84 4.50 -1.35 1.56
N CYS A 85 4.68 -0.05 1.82
CA CYS A 85 4.81 0.52 3.15
C CYS A 85 3.49 0.78 3.88
N GLY A 86 2.34 0.39 3.31
CA GLY A 86 1.04 0.50 3.96
C GLY A 86 0.58 1.93 4.29
N VAL A 87 1.10 2.94 3.58
CA VAL A 87 0.66 4.34 3.69
C VAL A 87 -0.74 4.52 3.10
N CYS A 88 -1.06 3.73 2.09
CA CYS A 88 -2.43 3.53 1.62
C CYS A 88 -2.92 2.12 1.98
N GLU A 89 -4.23 1.92 2.01
CA GLU A 89 -4.84 0.67 2.50
C GLU A 89 -4.31 -0.60 1.80
N GLY A 90 -4.05 -0.50 0.49
CA GLY A 90 -3.41 -1.56 -0.28
C GLY A 90 -4.20 -2.87 -0.33
N CYS A 91 -5.52 -2.79 -0.16
CA CYS A 91 -6.39 -3.95 0.08
C CYS A 91 -7.06 -4.55 -1.15
N ASN A 92 -6.88 -3.95 -2.30
CA ASN A 92 -7.38 -4.44 -3.58
C ASN A 92 -6.40 -5.43 -4.20
N ASN A 93 -6.87 -6.29 -5.09
CA ASN A 93 -5.99 -6.98 -6.02
C ASN A 93 -5.41 -5.94 -7.02
N LEU A 94 -4.14 -6.14 -7.37
CA LEU A 94 -3.42 -5.37 -8.39
C LEU A 94 -3.49 -6.01 -9.77
N VAL A 95 -3.73 -7.32 -9.79
CA VAL A 95 -3.97 -8.09 -11.00
C VAL A 95 -5.44 -8.52 -11.06
N HIS A 96 -5.89 -8.97 -12.23
CA HIS A 96 -7.26 -9.44 -12.40
C HIS A 96 -7.66 -10.52 -11.38
N ASP A 97 -8.89 -10.42 -10.86
CA ASP A 97 -9.40 -11.28 -9.79
C ASP A 97 -9.43 -12.78 -10.17
N ASP A 98 -9.63 -13.12 -11.45
CA ASP A 98 -9.55 -14.51 -11.89
C ASP A 98 -8.12 -15.07 -11.84
N ILE A 99 -7.09 -14.25 -12.11
CA ILE A 99 -5.68 -14.65 -11.92
C ILE A 99 -5.45 -14.91 -10.42
N CYS A 100 -5.91 -14.02 -9.55
CA CYS A 100 -5.76 -14.21 -8.11
C CYS A 100 -6.51 -15.44 -7.59
N ARG A 101 -7.76 -15.67 -8.02
CA ARG A 101 -8.54 -16.85 -7.60
C ARG A 101 -7.89 -18.16 -8.00
N LYS A 102 -7.31 -18.24 -9.20
CA LYS A 102 -6.55 -19.42 -9.66
C LYS A 102 -5.29 -19.68 -8.83
N ASN A 103 -4.73 -18.63 -8.24
CA ASN A 103 -3.49 -18.67 -7.45
C ASN A 103 -3.71 -18.57 -5.93
N LEU A 104 -4.93 -18.82 -5.44
CA LEU A 104 -5.24 -18.74 -4.00
C LEU A 104 -4.33 -19.65 -3.15
N HIS A 105 -3.97 -20.83 -3.67
CA HIS A 105 -3.08 -21.78 -3.02
C HIS A 105 -1.64 -21.24 -2.83
N ARG A 106 -1.28 -20.15 -3.52
CA ARG A 106 0.05 -19.51 -3.48
C ARG A 106 0.09 -18.27 -2.60
N CYS A 107 -0.95 -18.01 -1.79
CA CYS A 107 -1.00 -16.80 -0.96
C CYS A 107 0.08 -16.72 0.13
N ASN A 108 0.83 -17.79 0.37
CA ASN A 108 2.05 -17.76 1.20
C ASN A 108 3.26 -17.19 0.46
N GLU A 109 3.23 -17.14 -0.87
CA GLU A 109 4.26 -16.48 -1.68
C GLU A 109 4.09 -14.96 -1.59
N TYR A 110 5.20 -14.28 -1.30
CA TYR A 110 5.20 -12.87 -1.00
C TYR A 110 4.65 -11.98 -2.14
N ASN A 111 5.05 -12.24 -3.39
CA ASN A 111 4.55 -11.55 -4.58
C ASN A 111 3.05 -11.79 -4.80
N VAL A 112 2.57 -13.02 -4.61
CA VAL A 112 1.14 -13.33 -4.72
C VAL A 112 0.36 -12.63 -3.62
N LYS A 113 0.83 -12.66 -2.37
CA LYS A 113 0.20 -11.95 -1.24
C LYS A 113 0.13 -10.43 -1.47
N TYR A 114 1.16 -9.83 -2.09
CA TYR A 114 1.19 -8.41 -2.43
C TYR A 114 0.23 -8.05 -3.58
N LEU A 115 0.30 -8.79 -4.69
CA LEU A 115 -0.49 -8.54 -5.91
C LEU A 115 -1.95 -8.96 -5.77
N CYS A 116 -2.25 -9.96 -4.95
CA CYS A 116 -3.57 -10.52 -4.71
C CYS A 116 -4.05 -10.32 -3.27
N ALA A 117 -3.71 -9.18 -2.67
CA ALA A 117 -3.96 -8.89 -1.26
C ALA A 117 -5.40 -9.15 -0.80
N GLN A 118 -6.40 -8.79 -1.63
CA GLN A 118 -7.81 -9.02 -1.32
C GLN A 118 -8.13 -10.52 -1.29
N THR A 119 -7.74 -11.22 -2.35
CA THR A 119 -8.01 -12.66 -2.53
C THR A 119 -7.30 -13.49 -1.46
N CYS A 120 -6.09 -13.10 -1.09
CA CYS A 120 -5.31 -13.73 -0.03
C CYS A 120 -5.77 -13.35 1.39
N GLY A 121 -6.89 -12.63 1.52
CA GLY A 121 -7.48 -12.33 2.82
C GLY A 121 -6.68 -11.36 3.69
N LYS A 122 -5.68 -10.66 3.13
CA LYS A 122 -4.81 -9.73 3.87
C LYS A 122 -5.61 -8.65 4.61
N CYS A 123 -6.78 -8.30 4.07
CA CYS A 123 -7.62 -7.22 4.57
C CYS A 123 -8.89 -7.70 5.29
N SER A 124 -9.00 -9.00 5.55
CA SER A 124 -10.16 -9.57 6.26
C SER A 124 -10.18 -9.24 7.76
N GLN A 125 -9.05 -8.80 8.32
CA GLN A 125 -8.90 -8.53 9.75
C GLN A 125 -8.72 -7.02 10.01
N SER A 126 -9.51 -6.49 10.94
CA SER A 126 -9.34 -5.12 11.46
C SER A 126 -8.02 -4.96 12.21
N CYS A 127 -7.54 -6.04 12.82
CA CYS A 127 -6.25 -6.14 13.44
C CYS A 127 -5.22 -6.71 12.45
N ARG A 128 -4.57 -5.83 11.68
CA ARG A 128 -3.53 -6.24 10.71
C ARG A 128 -2.40 -5.23 10.65
N ASN A 129 -1.25 -5.68 10.18
CA ASN A 129 -0.25 -4.79 9.63
C ASN A 129 -0.61 -4.46 8.17
N LYS A 130 -0.42 -3.20 7.77
CA LYS A 130 -0.70 -2.72 6.41
C LYS A 130 0.44 -3.04 5.43
N LEU A 131 1.66 -3.22 5.94
CA LEU A 131 2.85 -3.61 5.16
C LEU A 131 2.66 -4.92 4.40
N ALA A 132 3.39 -5.10 3.30
CA ALA A 132 3.37 -6.36 2.55
C ALA A 132 4.02 -7.54 3.31
N SER A 133 5.03 -7.25 4.12
CA SER A 133 5.66 -8.19 5.06
C SER A 133 5.58 -7.66 6.49
N ASP A 134 5.37 -8.57 7.45
CA ASP A 134 5.35 -8.26 8.88
C ASP A 134 6.75 -8.03 9.47
N ASP A 135 7.82 -8.43 8.77
CA ASP A 135 9.21 -8.35 9.27
C ASP A 135 9.61 -6.93 9.74
N ALA A 136 9.18 -5.90 9.00
CA ALA A 136 9.44 -4.51 9.39
C ALA A 136 8.67 -4.15 10.66
N CYS A 137 7.43 -4.62 10.82
CA CYS A 137 6.63 -4.37 12.00
C CYS A 137 7.16 -5.10 13.23
N ASP A 138 7.66 -6.31 13.05
CA ASP A 138 8.26 -7.10 14.11
C ASP A 138 9.54 -6.46 14.62
N ARG A 139 10.44 -6.02 13.71
CA ARG A 139 11.63 -5.25 14.08
C ARG A 139 11.28 -3.90 14.73
N PHE A 140 10.29 -3.20 14.16
CA PHE A 140 9.83 -1.92 14.70
C PHE A 140 9.32 -2.06 16.14
N ASN A 141 8.60 -3.13 16.43
CA ASN A 141 8.14 -3.46 17.78
C ASN A 141 9.31 -3.90 18.69
N GLN A 142 10.21 -4.77 18.23
CA GLN A 142 11.38 -5.23 18.98
C GLN A 142 12.30 -4.09 19.43
N PHE A 143 12.48 -3.07 18.59
CA PHE A 143 13.26 -1.88 18.94
C PHE A 143 12.50 -0.87 19.84
N GLY A 144 11.28 -1.22 20.28
CA GLY A 144 10.49 -0.39 21.19
C GLY A 144 9.84 0.83 20.54
N TYR A 145 9.89 0.96 19.22
CA TYR A 145 9.36 2.15 18.52
C TYR A 145 7.83 2.26 18.60
N CYS A 146 7.11 1.17 18.88
CA CYS A 146 5.68 1.24 19.18
C CYS A 146 5.37 2.21 20.35
N PHE A 147 6.29 2.37 21.31
CA PHE A 147 6.10 3.23 22.48
C PHE A 147 6.76 4.61 22.35
N SER A 148 7.47 4.86 21.25
CA SER A 148 8.14 6.14 21.01
C SER A 148 7.15 7.25 20.64
N THR A 149 7.39 8.46 21.12
CA THR A 149 6.55 9.63 20.86
C THR A 149 6.90 10.37 19.57
N SER A 150 7.91 9.89 18.81
CA SER A 150 8.31 10.58 17.58
C SER A 150 7.18 10.55 16.53
N PRO A 151 7.04 11.60 15.70
CA PRO A 151 6.05 11.62 14.62
C PRO A 151 6.20 10.44 13.64
N TYR A 152 7.44 10.01 13.41
CA TYR A 152 7.74 8.80 12.65
C TYR A 152 7.06 7.56 13.24
N SER A 153 7.19 7.38 14.55
CA SER A 153 6.61 6.24 15.27
C SER A 153 5.09 6.24 15.23
N SER A 154 4.46 7.43 15.16
CA SER A 154 3.01 7.53 15.04
C SER A 154 2.47 6.94 13.74
N ILE A 155 3.14 7.21 12.61
CA ILE A 155 2.72 6.63 11.32
C ILE A 155 2.97 5.13 11.32
N MET A 156 4.14 4.71 11.79
CA MET A 156 4.47 3.28 11.83
C MET A 156 3.58 2.49 12.79
N ARG A 157 3.02 3.09 13.86
CA ARG A 157 2.00 2.44 14.68
C ARG A 157 0.69 2.16 13.93
N ASP A 158 0.28 3.04 13.02
CA ASP A 158 -0.92 2.81 12.19
C ASP A 158 -0.64 1.73 11.14
N VAL A 159 0.54 1.77 10.51
CA VAL A 159 0.96 0.75 9.54
C VAL A 159 1.17 -0.60 10.22
N CYS A 160 1.79 -0.64 11.41
CA CYS A 160 2.10 -1.84 12.18
C CYS A 160 1.14 -2.06 13.34
N TYR A 161 -0.15 -1.79 13.10
CA TYR A 161 -1.16 -1.80 14.14
C TYR A 161 -1.25 -3.14 14.88
N ALA A 162 -1.18 -4.27 14.17
CA ALA A 162 -1.22 -5.59 14.80
C ALA A 162 -0.01 -5.82 15.71
N SER A 163 1.20 -5.50 15.25
CA SER A 163 2.43 -5.70 16.05
C SER A 163 2.52 -4.73 17.24
N CYS A 164 2.01 -3.50 17.11
CA CYS A 164 2.07 -2.48 18.16
C CYS A 164 0.89 -2.47 19.14
N SER A 165 -0.24 -3.10 18.81
CA SER A 165 -1.43 -3.09 19.65
C SER A 165 -1.50 -4.34 20.53
N SER A 166 -1.51 -4.17 21.85
CA SER A 166 -1.79 -5.29 22.76
C SER A 166 -3.21 -5.83 22.62
N ARG A 167 -4.15 -5.01 22.15
CA ARG A 167 -5.56 -5.40 21.88
C ARG A 167 -5.70 -6.33 20.67
N CYS A 168 -4.64 -6.42 19.87
CA CYS A 168 -4.51 -7.34 18.75
C CYS A 168 -3.99 -8.72 19.15
N ARG A 169 -3.56 -8.92 20.41
CA ARG A 169 -3.00 -10.19 20.91
C ARG A 169 -4.07 -11.23 21.29
N ILE A 170 -5.26 -11.17 20.69
CA ILE A 170 -6.37 -12.11 20.90
C ILE A 170 -6.84 -12.49 19.49
N SER A 171 -6.82 -13.73 19.01
CA SER A 171 -6.55 -15.04 19.59
C SER A 171 -6.13 -15.92 18.42
N HIS A 172 -5.10 -16.75 18.61
CA HIS A 172 -4.95 -17.96 17.79
C HIS A 172 -6.31 -18.67 17.78
N ILE A 173 -6.95 -18.72 16.60
CA ILE A 173 -7.99 -19.72 16.38
C ILE A 173 -7.22 -21.03 16.19
N PRO A 174 -7.51 -22.07 16.98
CA PRO A 174 -6.89 -23.39 16.85
C PRO A 174 -7.10 -24.02 15.48
#